data_AF-A7S141-F1
#
_entry.id   AF-A7S141-F1
#
_cell.length_a   1.000
_cell.length_b   1.000
_cell.length_c   1.000
_cell.angle_alpha   90.00
_cell.angle_beta   90.00
_cell.angle_gamma   90.00
#
_symmetry.space_group_name_H-M   'P 1'
#
loop_
_entity.id
_entity.type
_entity.pdbx_description
1 polymer ?
#
loop_
_entity_poly.entity_id
_entity_poly.type
_entity_poly.pdbx_seq_one_letter_code
_entity_poly.pdbx_strand_id
1 'polypeptide(L)'
;MTTIVSPLSGNLKKVFSLDCEMCYTKDGLELTRVTVVDWKLDNVYDTFVSPDNPILDYNTRFSGVTEECLRGVTTSLREVQAVLLSMIHRDTILVGHSLESDLIALKLVHSSVVDTSVVFPHRLGPPYKRALRNLTAEHLKQIIQDNEAGHDSYEDSKACLELMLHKAQEDLKKKERQNNK
;
A
#
# COMPACT_ATOMS: atom_id res chain seq x y z
N MET A 1 -2.06 -37.33 21.75
CA MET A 1 -1.64 -37.00 20.37
C MET A 1 -2.65 -36.02 19.81
N THR A 2 -2.15 -34.86 19.43
CA THR A 2 -2.87 -33.61 19.15
C THR A 2 -3.87 -33.76 18.02
N THR A 3 -5.14 -33.45 18.30
CA THR A 3 -6.19 -33.29 17.30
C THR A 3 -5.87 -32.05 16.47
N ILE A 4 -5.47 -32.25 15.21
CA ILE A 4 -5.39 -31.18 14.21
C ILE A 4 -6.83 -30.85 13.82
N VAL A 5 -7.42 -29.87 14.50
CA VAL A 5 -8.48 -29.08 13.89
C VAL A 5 -7.79 -28.12 12.91
N SER A 6 -7.98 -28.33 11.60
CA SER A 6 -7.68 -27.32 10.58
C SER A 6 -8.91 -26.45 10.38
N PRO A 7 -8.97 -25.20 10.86
CA PRO A 7 -10.13 -24.36 10.67
C PRO A 7 -9.80 -23.25 9.67
N LEU A 8 -9.54 -23.59 8.40
CA LEU A 8 -9.51 -22.57 7.33
C LEU A 8 -10.20 -23.07 6.04
N SER A 9 -11.18 -23.98 6.18
CA SER A 9 -12.20 -24.25 5.16
C SER A 9 -13.33 -23.21 5.26
N GLY A 10 -12.99 -21.97 4.97
CA GLY A 10 -13.89 -20.83 4.77
C GLY A 10 -13.17 -19.83 3.87
N ASN A 11 -13.89 -19.06 3.05
CA ASN A 11 -13.31 -18.02 2.20
C ASN A 11 -12.65 -16.94 3.07
N LEU A 12 -11.42 -17.16 3.57
CA LEU A 12 -10.66 -16.10 4.21
C LEU A 12 -10.32 -15.09 3.13
N LYS A 13 -10.89 -13.89 3.31
CA LYS A 13 -10.47 -12.73 2.52
C LYS A 13 -8.98 -12.54 2.73
N LYS A 14 -8.21 -12.63 1.65
CA LYS A 14 -6.80 -12.26 1.68
C LYS A 14 -6.71 -10.76 1.94
N VAL A 15 -5.72 -10.35 2.73
CA VAL A 15 -5.42 -8.94 2.98
C VAL A 15 -4.02 -8.70 2.46
N PHE A 16 -3.89 -7.69 1.61
CA PHE A 16 -2.60 -7.19 1.15
C PHE A 16 -2.55 -5.68 1.37
N SER A 17 -1.39 -5.14 1.68
CA SER A 17 -1.12 -3.74 1.36
C SER A 17 -0.41 -3.59 0.04
N LEU A 18 -0.64 -2.44 -0.57
CA LEU A 18 -0.10 -2.07 -1.85
C LEU A 18 0.34 -0.61 -1.80
N ASP A 19 1.49 -0.34 -2.38
CA ASP A 19 2.03 1.00 -2.55
C ASP A 19 2.83 1.06 -3.86
N CYS A 20 2.71 2.17 -4.56
CA CYS A 20 3.34 2.40 -5.86
C CYS A 20 4.22 3.65 -5.83
N GLU A 21 5.35 3.56 -6.51
CA GLU A 21 6.19 4.71 -6.82
C GLU A 21 6.00 5.13 -8.28
N MET A 22 5.80 6.42 -8.51
CA MET A 22 5.48 6.97 -9.83
C MET A 22 6.48 8.05 -10.26
N CYS A 23 6.68 8.14 -11.57
CA CYS A 23 7.41 9.22 -12.23
C CYS A 23 6.46 10.09 -13.06
N TYR A 24 6.92 11.27 -13.46
CA TYR A 24 6.22 12.11 -14.41
C TYR A 24 6.67 11.82 -15.85
N THR A 25 5.70 11.64 -16.72
CA THR A 25 5.87 11.57 -18.18
C THR A 25 4.98 12.62 -18.86
N LYS A 26 4.98 12.65 -20.19
CA LYS A 26 4.08 13.54 -20.95
C LYS A 26 2.59 13.24 -20.73
N ASP A 27 2.24 12.05 -20.27
CA ASP A 27 0.86 11.60 -20.07
C ASP A 27 0.42 11.70 -18.60
N GLY A 28 1.30 12.23 -17.72
CA GLY A 28 1.04 12.40 -16.29
C GLY A 28 1.91 11.48 -15.43
N LEU A 29 1.35 11.01 -14.32
CA LEU A 29 2.04 10.05 -13.44
C LEU A 29 1.95 8.64 -14.03
N GLU A 30 3.10 7.98 -14.15
CA GLU A 30 3.19 6.57 -14.58
C GLU A 30 3.98 5.74 -13.56
N LEU A 31 3.62 4.46 -13.48
CA LEU A 31 4.16 3.50 -12.53
C LEU A 31 5.65 3.21 -12.81
N THR A 32 6.47 3.23 -11.75
CA THR A 32 7.90 2.86 -11.82
C THR A 32 8.30 1.78 -10.82
N ARG A 33 7.57 1.62 -9.71
CA ARG A 33 7.72 0.50 -8.78
C ARG A 33 6.37 0.17 -8.16
N VAL A 34 6.12 -1.10 -7.91
CA VAL A 34 4.97 -1.54 -7.12
C VAL A 34 5.45 -2.53 -6.07
N THR A 35 4.96 -2.34 -4.84
CA THR A 35 5.19 -3.25 -3.73
C THR A 35 3.86 -3.77 -3.19
N VAL A 36 3.82 -5.06 -2.87
CA VAL A 36 2.70 -5.74 -2.22
C VAL A 36 3.22 -6.50 -1.01
N VAL A 37 2.57 -6.26 0.13
CA VAL A 37 2.90 -6.88 1.41
C VAL A 37 1.70 -7.66 1.92
N ASP A 38 1.92 -8.86 2.45
CA ASP A 38 0.83 -9.67 3.00
C ASP A 38 0.51 -9.35 4.46
N TRP A 39 -0.53 -9.98 5.01
CA TRP A 39 -0.96 -9.77 6.38
C TRP A 39 0.08 -10.13 7.45
N LYS A 40 1.12 -10.91 7.10
CA LYS A 40 2.24 -11.24 7.98
C LYS A 40 3.35 -10.19 7.92
N LEU A 41 3.16 -9.14 7.13
CA LEU A 41 4.13 -8.09 6.84
C LEU A 41 5.30 -8.56 5.97
N ASP A 42 5.13 -9.66 5.24
CA ASP A 42 6.14 -10.17 4.31
C ASP A 42 5.97 -9.51 2.94
N ASN A 43 7.08 -9.10 2.30
CA ASN A 43 7.07 -8.66 0.91
C ASN A 43 6.79 -9.84 -0.02
N VAL A 44 5.64 -9.83 -0.69
CA VAL A 44 5.20 -10.92 -1.57
C VAL A 44 5.32 -10.59 -3.05
N TYR A 45 5.47 -9.30 -3.38
CA TYR A 45 5.75 -8.82 -4.72
C TYR A 45 6.37 -7.43 -4.65
N ASP A 46 7.53 -7.24 -5.26
CA ASP A 46 8.19 -5.94 -5.39
C ASP A 46 8.94 -5.94 -6.72
N THR A 47 8.60 -4.98 -7.58
CA THR A 47 9.21 -4.89 -8.90
C THR A 47 9.26 -3.47 -9.43
N PHE A 48 10.34 -3.17 -10.14
CA PHE A 48 10.42 -1.99 -10.99
C PHE A 48 9.66 -2.22 -12.31
N VAL A 49 9.11 -1.14 -12.83
CA VAL A 49 8.29 -1.11 -14.04
C VAL A 49 8.89 -0.10 -15.01
N SER A 50 8.98 -0.49 -16.27
CA SER A 50 9.33 0.39 -17.37
C SER A 50 8.09 1.15 -17.82
N PRO A 51 8.03 2.48 -17.66
CA PRO A 51 6.88 3.27 -18.13
C PRO A 51 6.74 3.20 -19.66
N ASP A 52 5.51 3.33 -20.16
CA ASP A 52 5.24 3.28 -21.61
C ASP A 52 5.80 4.52 -22.35
N ASN A 53 5.94 5.65 -21.64
CA ASN A 53 6.45 6.90 -22.19
C ASN A 53 7.81 7.29 -21.58
N PRO A 54 8.61 8.10 -22.29
CA PRO A 54 9.84 8.65 -21.75
C PRO A 54 9.60 9.44 -20.45
N ILE A 55 10.42 9.15 -19.45
CA ILE A 55 10.39 9.81 -18.14
C ILE A 55 10.91 11.24 -18.28
N LEU A 56 10.12 12.21 -17.82
CA LEU A 56 10.49 13.62 -17.75
C LEU A 56 11.10 13.97 -16.39
N ASP A 57 10.57 13.37 -15.32
CA ASP A 57 11.06 13.52 -13.96
C ASP A 57 10.81 12.21 -13.19
N TYR A 58 11.87 11.61 -12.63
CA TYR A 58 11.79 10.39 -11.83
C TYR A 58 11.05 10.58 -10.50
N ASN A 59 10.80 11.83 -10.11
CA ASN A 59 10.14 12.20 -8.87
C ASN A 59 10.89 11.66 -7.63
N THR A 60 12.22 11.46 -7.74
CA THR A 60 13.08 10.69 -6.81
C THR A 60 12.91 11.11 -5.34
N ARG A 61 12.73 12.41 -5.09
CA ARG A 61 12.50 12.93 -3.73
C ARG A 61 11.32 12.26 -3.03
N PHE A 62 10.30 11.87 -3.79
CA PHE A 62 9.11 11.21 -3.28
C PHE A 62 9.12 9.72 -3.62
N SER A 63 9.63 9.32 -4.79
CA SER A 63 9.55 7.95 -5.28
C SER A 63 10.66 7.02 -4.78
N GLY A 64 11.80 7.58 -4.37
CA GLY A 64 13.03 6.81 -4.15
C GLY A 64 13.65 6.21 -5.42
N VAL A 65 12.99 6.35 -6.57
CA VAL A 65 13.41 5.75 -7.84
C VAL A 65 14.38 6.68 -8.57
N THR A 66 15.50 6.12 -9.04
CA THR A 66 16.50 6.82 -9.84
C THR A 66 16.56 6.24 -11.26
N GLU A 67 17.21 6.97 -12.18
CA GLU A 67 17.52 6.44 -13.51
C GLU A 67 18.30 5.13 -13.46
N GLU A 68 19.21 4.97 -12.49
CA GLU A 68 19.96 3.72 -12.31
C GLU A 68 19.05 2.55 -11.94
N CYS A 69 18.05 2.78 -11.09
CA CYS A 69 17.08 1.75 -10.70
C CYS A 69 16.31 1.19 -11.91
N LEU A 70 16.02 2.04 -12.90
CA LEU A 70 15.27 1.66 -14.09
C LEU A 70 16.15 1.22 -15.27
N ARG A 71 17.48 1.28 -15.12
CA ARG A 71 18.43 0.89 -16.18
C ARG A 71 18.25 -0.60 -16.52
N GLY A 72 17.79 -0.87 -17.74
CA GLY A 72 17.57 -2.24 -18.21
C GLY A 72 16.30 -2.91 -17.69
N VAL A 73 15.44 -2.19 -16.95
CA VAL A 73 14.12 -2.68 -16.58
C VAL A 73 13.24 -2.75 -17.82
N THR A 74 12.70 -3.95 -18.08
CA THR A 74 11.84 -4.25 -19.23
C THR A 74 10.43 -4.69 -18.83
N THR A 75 10.20 -4.91 -17.54
CA THR A 75 8.89 -5.28 -17.00
C THR A 75 7.87 -4.20 -17.34
N SER A 76 6.85 -4.57 -18.09
CA SER A 76 5.77 -3.68 -18.51
C SER A 76 4.67 -3.60 -17.45
N LEU A 77 3.87 -2.53 -17.50
CA LEU A 77 2.67 -2.41 -16.68
C LEU A 77 1.71 -3.60 -16.87
N ARG A 78 1.61 -4.16 -18.08
CA ARG A 78 0.74 -5.31 -18.37
C ARG A 78 1.19 -6.58 -17.65
N GLU A 79 2.49 -6.82 -17.56
CA GLU A 79 3.04 -7.97 -16.83
C GLU A 79 2.77 -7.83 -15.34
N VAL A 80 2.97 -6.63 -14.78
CA VAL A 80 2.60 -6.32 -13.40
C VAL A 80 1.11 -6.57 -13.15
N GLN A 81 0.24 -6.04 -14.01
CA GLN A 81 -1.21 -6.27 -13.89
C GLN A 81 -1.56 -7.75 -13.90
N ALA A 82 -0.94 -8.55 -14.77
CA ALA A 82 -1.17 -10.00 -14.84
C ALA A 82 -0.78 -10.70 -13.53
N VAL A 83 0.36 -10.32 -12.93
CA VAL A 83 0.78 -10.86 -11.62
C VAL A 83 -0.20 -10.43 -10.53
N LEU A 84 -0.52 -9.14 -10.44
CA LEU A 84 -1.45 -8.63 -9.43
C LEU A 84 -2.83 -9.28 -9.52
N LEU A 85 -3.39 -9.43 -10.72
CA LEU A 85 -4.69 -10.08 -10.93
C LEU A 85 -4.70 -11.58 -10.61
N SER A 86 -3.52 -12.23 -10.60
CA SER A 86 -3.40 -13.63 -10.17
C SER A 86 -3.51 -13.81 -8.65
N MET A 87 -3.22 -12.76 -7.86
CA MET A 87 -3.22 -12.80 -6.39
C MET A 87 -4.31 -11.95 -5.72
N ILE A 88 -4.73 -10.86 -6.36
CA ILE A 88 -5.76 -9.92 -5.89
C ILE A 88 -7.06 -10.27 -6.60
N HIS A 89 -7.99 -10.88 -5.86
CA HIS A 89 -9.34 -11.19 -6.33
C HIS A 89 -10.35 -10.19 -5.80
N ARG A 90 -11.59 -10.25 -6.28
CA ARG A 90 -12.70 -9.37 -5.87
C ARG A 90 -12.85 -9.21 -4.35
N ASP A 91 -12.66 -10.30 -3.61
CA ASP A 91 -12.85 -10.33 -2.16
C ASP A 91 -11.57 -10.07 -1.36
N THR A 92 -10.42 -9.92 -2.03
CA THR A 92 -9.17 -9.50 -1.41
C THR A 92 -9.35 -8.07 -0.89
N ILE A 93 -8.91 -7.80 0.33
CA ILE A 93 -8.91 -6.45 0.89
C ILE A 93 -7.55 -5.82 0.58
N LEU A 94 -7.55 -4.70 -0.15
CA LEU A 94 -6.36 -3.89 -0.33
C LEU A 94 -6.30 -2.81 0.73
N VAL A 95 -5.13 -2.68 1.37
CA VAL A 95 -4.84 -1.66 2.37
C VAL A 95 -3.75 -0.75 1.82
N GLY A 96 -3.83 0.55 2.08
CA GLY A 96 -2.78 1.48 1.64
C GLY A 96 -3.09 2.90 2.06
N HIS A 97 -2.42 3.88 1.47
CA HIS A 97 -2.57 5.29 1.81
C HIS A 97 -2.80 6.13 0.55
N SER A 98 -4.00 6.68 0.39
CA SER A 98 -4.40 7.37 -0.86
C SER A 98 -4.36 6.45 -2.09
N LEU A 99 -4.85 5.21 -1.94
CA LEU A 99 -4.80 4.13 -2.94
C LEU A 99 -5.45 4.47 -4.29
N GLU A 100 -6.26 5.53 -4.33
CA GLU A 100 -6.70 6.18 -5.56
C GLU A 100 -5.55 6.36 -6.56
N SER A 101 -4.44 6.97 -6.14
CA SER A 101 -3.30 7.27 -7.02
C SER A 101 -2.65 6.00 -7.54
N ASP A 102 -2.45 5.01 -6.66
CA ASP A 102 -1.87 3.71 -6.97
C ASP A 102 -2.73 2.94 -7.98
N LEU A 103 -4.04 2.85 -7.73
CA LEU A 103 -4.97 2.14 -8.60
C LEU A 103 -5.10 2.80 -9.98
N ILE A 104 -5.03 4.13 -10.04
CA ILE A 104 -4.98 4.88 -11.31
C ILE A 104 -3.69 4.55 -12.07
N ALA A 105 -2.52 4.63 -11.41
CA ALA A 105 -1.24 4.32 -12.02
C ALA A 105 -1.16 2.87 -12.51
N LEU A 106 -1.74 1.94 -11.74
CA LEU A 106 -1.88 0.54 -12.10
C LEU A 106 -2.93 0.28 -13.17
N LYS A 107 -3.79 1.27 -13.49
CA LYS A 107 -4.97 1.12 -14.37
C LYS A 107 -5.87 -0.04 -13.93
N LEU A 108 -6.06 -0.20 -12.61
CA LEU A 108 -6.87 -1.25 -11.99
C LEU A 108 -8.07 -0.65 -11.25
N VAL A 109 -9.17 -1.40 -11.19
CA VAL A 109 -10.35 -1.05 -10.40
C VAL A 109 -10.57 -2.13 -9.35
N HIS A 110 -10.60 -1.73 -8.08
CA HIS A 110 -10.85 -2.64 -6.97
C HIS A 110 -11.77 -2.00 -5.93
N SER A 111 -12.78 -2.74 -5.45
CA SER A 111 -13.82 -2.20 -4.58
C SER A 111 -13.59 -2.48 -3.09
N SER A 112 -12.85 -3.54 -2.76
CA SER A 112 -12.60 -3.94 -1.38
C SER A 112 -11.32 -3.28 -0.88
N VAL A 113 -11.42 -1.99 -0.53
CA VAL A 113 -10.28 -1.12 -0.17
C VAL A 113 -10.44 -0.56 1.24
N VAL A 114 -9.33 -0.53 1.98
CA VAL A 114 -9.17 0.16 3.26
C VAL A 114 -8.06 1.20 3.10
N ASP A 115 -8.46 2.45 2.85
CA ASP A 115 -7.54 3.56 2.68
C ASP A 115 -7.29 4.26 4.02
N THR A 116 -6.05 4.24 4.49
CA THR A 116 -5.65 4.86 5.76
C THR A 116 -5.85 6.38 5.75
N SER A 117 -5.77 7.05 4.60
CA SER A 117 -6.06 8.49 4.49
C SER A 117 -7.54 8.82 4.76
N VAL A 118 -8.43 7.84 4.55
CA VAL A 118 -9.88 7.96 4.82
C VAL A 118 -10.19 7.51 6.24
N VAL A 119 -9.57 6.43 6.72
CA VAL A 119 -9.76 5.92 8.09
C VAL A 119 -9.29 6.93 9.13
N PHE A 120 -8.23 7.69 8.82
CA PHE A 120 -7.68 8.76 9.67
C PHE A 120 -7.89 10.13 9.01
N PRO A 121 -9.12 10.68 9.06
CA PRO A 121 -9.46 11.87 8.30
C PRO A 121 -8.70 13.11 8.79
N HIS A 122 -8.45 14.04 7.87
CA HIS A 122 -7.90 15.34 8.20
C HIS A 122 -8.94 16.21 8.93
N ARG A 123 -8.51 17.04 9.89
CA ARG A 123 -9.41 17.88 10.70
C ARG A 123 -10.22 18.88 9.87
N LEU A 124 -9.66 19.35 8.76
CA LEU A 124 -10.32 20.29 7.83
C LEU A 124 -11.26 19.58 6.83
N GLY A 125 -11.33 18.25 6.85
CA GLY A 125 -12.09 17.47 5.88
C GLY A 125 -11.48 17.47 4.46
N PRO A 126 -12.16 16.84 3.49
CA PRO A 126 -11.73 16.80 2.09
C PRO A 126 -11.57 18.21 1.48
N PRO A 127 -10.62 18.41 0.54
CA PRO A 127 -9.74 17.40 -0.07
C PRO A 127 -8.46 17.12 0.73
N TYR A 128 -8.28 17.72 1.91
CA TYR A 128 -7.07 17.56 2.70
C TYR A 128 -6.94 16.13 3.26
N LYS A 129 -5.77 15.51 3.08
CA LYS A 129 -5.40 14.20 3.62
C LYS A 129 -4.24 14.37 4.61
N ARG A 130 -4.17 13.53 5.65
CA ARG A 130 -3.01 13.49 6.57
C ARG A 130 -1.92 12.64 5.92
N ALA A 131 -0.67 13.11 5.91
CA ALA A 131 0.45 12.32 5.41
C ALA A 131 0.67 11.04 6.25
N LEU A 132 1.03 9.93 5.60
CA LEU A 132 1.29 8.64 6.27
C LEU A 132 2.30 8.78 7.42
N ARG A 133 3.44 9.46 7.20
CA ARG A 133 4.45 9.73 8.25
C ARG A 133 3.88 10.40 9.51
N ASN A 134 2.87 11.26 9.35
CA ASN A 134 2.23 11.91 10.50
C ASN A 134 1.30 10.93 11.23
N LEU A 135 0.67 10.01 10.51
CA LEU A 135 -0.18 8.97 11.10
C LEU A 135 0.66 7.97 11.90
N THR A 136 1.76 7.49 11.33
CA THR A 136 2.67 6.55 11.99
C THR A 136 3.34 7.16 13.22
N ALA A 137 3.81 8.42 13.12
CA ALA A 137 4.39 9.12 14.25
C ALA A 137 3.38 9.31 15.40
N GLU A 138 2.12 9.65 15.08
CA GLU A 138 1.07 9.82 16.09
C GLU A 138 0.66 8.50 16.73
N HIS A 139 0.31 7.50 15.92
CA HIS A 139 -0.37 6.29 16.38
C HIS A 139 0.59 5.14 16.72
N LEU A 140 1.67 4.98 15.97
CA LEU A 140 2.63 3.88 16.14
C LEU A 140 3.93 4.31 16.83
N LYS A 141 4.16 5.62 17.00
CA LYS A 141 5.42 6.19 17.52
C LYS A 141 6.63 5.81 16.65
N GLN A 142 6.40 5.63 15.36
CA GLN A 142 7.42 5.31 14.36
C GLN A 142 7.64 6.51 13.45
N ILE A 143 8.89 6.75 13.09
CA ILE A 143 9.28 7.74 12.08
C ILE A 143 9.60 6.97 10.81
N ILE A 144 9.00 7.37 9.70
CA ILE A 144 9.19 6.81 8.35
C ILE A 144 9.45 7.97 7.38
N GLN A 145 9.97 7.69 6.18
CA GLN A 145 10.21 8.71 5.14
C GLN A 145 11.15 9.85 5.61
N ASP A 146 12.11 9.57 6.48
CA ASP A 146 13.02 10.57 7.09
C ASP A 146 14.41 10.63 6.41
N ASN A 147 14.53 10.07 5.22
CA ASN A 147 15.79 10.07 4.46
C ASN A 147 15.68 10.97 3.21
N GLU A 148 16.82 11.44 2.71
CA GLU A 148 16.88 12.25 1.48
C GLU A 148 16.82 11.40 0.20
N ALA A 149 16.91 10.08 0.32
CA ALA A 149 16.92 9.16 -0.81
C ALA A 149 15.52 8.96 -1.44
N GLY A 150 14.45 9.35 -0.74
CA GLY A 150 13.06 9.23 -1.18
C GLY A 150 12.28 8.22 -0.35
N HIS A 151 11.04 7.92 -0.75
CA HIS A 151 10.24 6.93 -0.04
C HIS A 151 10.66 5.51 -0.41
N ASP A 152 10.30 4.56 0.46
CA ASP A 152 10.40 3.15 0.17
C ASP A 152 9.02 2.52 0.26
N SER A 153 8.43 2.20 -0.90
CA SER A 153 7.13 1.53 -0.98
C SER A 153 6.94 0.30 -0.08
N TYR A 154 8.01 -0.42 0.30
CA TYR A 154 7.89 -1.49 1.30
C TYR A 154 7.67 -0.96 2.72
N GLU A 155 8.44 0.04 3.16
CA GLU A 155 8.22 0.74 4.43
C GLU A 155 6.79 1.30 4.50
N ASP A 156 6.34 1.96 3.43
CA ASP A 156 5.02 2.59 3.36
C ASP A 156 3.88 1.57 3.35
N SER A 157 3.98 0.51 2.53
CA SER A 157 3.02 -0.61 2.51
C SER A 157 2.90 -1.27 3.89
N LYS A 158 4.04 -1.54 4.53
CA LYS A 158 4.08 -2.17 5.85
C LYS A 158 3.46 -1.27 6.92
N ALA A 159 3.83 0.01 6.93
CA ALA A 159 3.28 1.01 7.85
C ALA A 159 1.76 1.12 7.76
N CYS A 160 1.19 1.03 6.55
CA CYS A 160 -0.27 1.03 6.36
C CYS A 160 -0.95 -0.16 7.04
N LEU A 161 -0.39 -1.38 6.91
CA LEU A 161 -0.92 -2.56 7.60
C LEU A 161 -0.79 -2.44 9.11
N GLU A 162 0.38 -2.00 9.60
CA GLU A 162 0.61 -1.82 11.04
C GLU A 162 -0.38 -0.81 11.64
N LEU A 163 -0.65 0.31 10.95
CA LEU A 163 -1.66 1.29 11.35
C LEU A 163 -3.05 0.69 11.46
N MET A 164 -3.46 -0.12 10.48
CA MET A 164 -4.77 -0.74 10.48
C MET A 164 -4.91 -1.84 11.54
N LEU A 165 -3.86 -2.63 11.77
CA LEU A 165 -3.82 -3.62 12.85
C LEU A 165 -3.93 -2.94 14.22
N HIS A 166 -3.16 -1.87 14.45
CA HIS A 166 -3.24 -1.07 15.67
C HIS A 166 -4.65 -0.50 15.88
N LYS A 167 -5.25 0.07 14.83
CA LYS A 167 -6.62 0.61 14.88
C LYS A 167 -7.66 -0.47 15.22
N ALA A 168 -7.56 -1.64 14.60
CA ALA A 168 -8.46 -2.76 14.86
C ALA A 168 -8.38 -3.24 16.31
N GLN A 169 -7.16 -3.37 16.86
CA GLN A 169 -6.96 -3.71 18.27
C GLN A 169 -7.57 -2.68 19.22
N GLU A 170 -7.38 -1.39 18.95
CA GLU A 170 -7.97 -0.32 19.76
C GLU A 170 -9.51 -0.32 19.70
N ASP A 171 -10.09 -0.58 18.54
CA ASP A 171 -11.55 -0.67 18.39
C ASP A 171 -12.13 -1.89 19.12
N LEU A 172 -11.43 -3.03 19.13
CA LEU A 172 -11.82 -4.23 19.88
C LEU A 172 -11.82 -3.95 21.39
N LYS A 173 -10.75 -3.37 21.94
CA LYS A 173 -10.67 -2.99 23.36
C LYS A 173 -11.79 -2.02 23.76
N LYS A 174 -12.16 -1.08 22.89
CA LYS A 174 -13.28 -0.14 23.14
C LYS A 174 -14.62 -0.87 23.22
N LYS A 175 -14.88 -1.83 22.33
CA LYS A 175 -16.09 -2.65 22.35
C LYS A 175 -16.18 -3.50 23.62
N GLU A 176 -15.09 -4.13 24.04
CA GLU A 176 -15.05 -4.91 25.29
C GLU A 176 -15.37 -4.05 26.52
N ARG A 177 -14.81 -2.83 26.59
CA ARG A 177 -15.12 -1.87 27.68
C ARG A 177 -16.56 -1.39 27.67
N GLN A 178 -17.21 -1.33 26.51
CA GLN A 178 -18.63 -0.97 26.39
C GLN A 178 -19.55 -2.12 26.80
N ASN A 179 -19.16 -3.37 26.51
CA ASN A 179 -19.94 -4.56 26.87
C ASN A 179 -19.85 -4.93 28.36
N ASN A 180 -18.81 -4.45 29.05
CA ASN A 180 -18.58 -4.69 30.49
C ASN A 180 -19.11 -3.55 31.39
N LYS A 181 -19.86 -2.60 30.84
CA LYS A 181 -20.58 -1.53 31.55
C LYS A 181 -22.07 -1.76 31.46
#